data_AF-A0A6N8R8E2-F1
#
_entry.id   AF-A0A6N8R8E2-F1
#
_cell.length_a   1.000
_cell.length_b   1.000
_cell.length_c   1.000
_cell.angle_alpha   90.00
_cell.angle_beta   90.00
_cell.angle_gamma   90.00
#
_symmetry.space_group_name_H-M   'P 1'
#
loop_
_entity.id
_entity.type
_entity.pdbx_description
1 polymer ?
#
loop_
_entity_poly.entity_id
_entity_poly.type
_entity_poly.pdbx_seq_one_letter_code
_entity_poly.pdbx_strand_id
1 'polypeptide(L)'
;MKSRAAVAFAPGKPLEIVEIDVAPPKKGEVLIKVTHTGVCHTDAFTLSGDDPEGVFPVVLGHEGAGVVVEVGEGVTSVKPGDHVIPLYTAECGECEFCRSGKTNLCVAVRETQGKG
;
A
#
# COMPACT_ATOMS: atom_id res chain seq x y z
N MET A 1 4.91 -8.88 -13.09
CA MET A 1 3.72 -8.88 -13.97
C MET A 1 3.48 -7.49 -14.53
N LYS A 2 2.98 -7.38 -15.77
CA LYS A 2 2.49 -6.10 -16.30
C LYS A 2 1.15 -5.75 -15.66
N SER A 3 0.97 -4.49 -15.27
CA SER A 3 -0.28 -3.99 -14.72
C SER A 3 -0.56 -2.56 -15.19
N ARG A 4 -1.83 -2.22 -15.36
CA ARG A 4 -2.26 -0.85 -15.62
C ARG A 4 -2.38 -0.11 -14.29
N ALA A 5 -1.75 1.06 -14.17
CA ALA A 5 -1.78 1.89 -12.97
C ALA A 5 -2.02 3.37 -13.32
N ALA A 6 -2.61 4.11 -12.39
CA ALA A 6 -2.66 5.56 -12.43
C ALA A 6 -1.44 6.10 -11.69
N VAL A 7 -0.52 6.73 -12.41
CA VAL A 7 0.75 7.22 -11.86
C VAL A 7 0.71 8.74 -11.78
N ALA A 8 1.07 9.27 -10.61
CA ALA A 8 1.39 10.67 -10.44
C ALA A 8 2.88 10.88 -10.75
N PHE A 9 3.19 11.50 -11.89
CA PHE A 9 4.59 11.76 -12.26
C PHE A 9 5.18 13.00 -11.60
N ALA A 10 4.34 13.97 -11.20
CA ALA A 10 4.73 15.20 -10.53
C ALA A 10 3.55 15.78 -9.73
N PRO A 11 3.81 16.60 -8.70
CA PRO A 11 2.76 17.25 -7.92
C PRO A 11 1.91 18.19 -8.79
N GLY A 12 0.61 18.23 -8.50
CA GLY A 12 -0.39 19.08 -9.17
C GLY A 12 -0.67 18.70 -10.63
N LYS A 13 -0.13 17.58 -11.13
CA LYS A 13 -0.40 17.10 -12.49
C LYS A 13 -1.54 16.05 -12.50
N PRO A 14 -2.32 15.96 -13.59
CA PRO A 14 -3.25 14.85 -13.77
C PRO A 14 -2.53 13.51 -13.68
N LEU A 15 -3.20 12.49 -13.13
CA LEU A 15 -2.70 11.13 -13.14
C LEU A 15 -2.67 10.59 -14.58
N GLU A 16 -1.61 9.88 -14.92
CA GLU A 16 -1.46 9.23 -16.22
C GLU A 16 -1.68 7.73 -16.08
N ILE A 17 -2.50 7.17 -16.97
CA ILE A 17 -2.74 5.72 -17.02
C ILE A 17 -1.63 5.08 -17.85
N VAL A 18 -0.75 4.34 -17.20
CA VAL A 18 0.40 3.69 -17.83
C VAL A 18 0.46 2.20 -17.47
N GLU A 19 1.25 1.45 -18.24
CA GLU A 19 1.60 0.09 -17.89
C GLU A 19 2.89 0.09 -17.07
N ILE A 20 2.89 -0.62 -15.94
CA ILE A 20 4.05 -0.77 -15.03
C ILE A 20 4.43 -2.24 -14.86
N ASP A 21 5.68 -2.47 -14.49
CA ASP A 21 6.16 -3.77 -14.01
C ASP A 21 5.99 -3.88 -12.50
N VAL A 22 5.18 -4.83 -12.06
CA VAL A 22 5.03 -5.20 -10.65
C VAL A 22 5.90 -6.42 -10.38
N ALA A 23 6.89 -6.29 -9.50
CA ALA A 23 7.76 -7.40 -9.10
C ALA A 23 6.97 -8.50 -8.34
N PRO A 24 7.42 -9.78 -8.39
CA PRO A 24 6.87 -10.81 -7.50
C PRO A 24 7.13 -10.47 -6.02
N PRO A 25 6.30 -10.94 -5.09
CA PRO A 25 6.45 -10.63 -3.67
C PRO A 25 7.73 -11.26 -3.10
N LYS A 26 8.48 -10.50 -2.31
CA LYS A 26 9.62 -11.00 -1.52
C LYS A 26 9.14 -11.59 -0.20
N LYS A 27 10.08 -12.08 0.61
CA LYS A 27 9.82 -12.57 1.97
C LYS A 27 8.96 -11.58 2.77
N GLY A 28 7.85 -12.07 3.33
CA GLY A 28 6.89 -11.28 4.11
C GLY A 28 5.96 -10.36 3.30
N GLU A 29 6.07 -10.31 1.97
CA GLU A 29 5.23 -9.48 1.10
C GLU A 29 4.07 -10.27 0.50
N VAL A 30 2.99 -9.56 0.13
CA VAL A 30 1.79 -10.13 -0.49
C VAL A 30 1.50 -9.37 -1.78
N LEU A 31 1.33 -10.11 -2.88
CA LEU A 31 0.89 -9.53 -4.15
C LEU A 31 -0.64 -9.63 -4.26
N ILE A 32 -1.29 -8.47 -4.40
CA ILE A 32 -2.75 -8.36 -4.42
C ILE A 32 -3.21 -7.84 -5.79
N LYS A 33 -4.17 -8.52 -6.39
CA LYS A 33 -4.93 -7.98 -7.53
C LYS A 33 -6.02 -7.08 -6.97
N VAL A 34 -5.77 -5.77 -6.97
CA VAL A 34 -6.77 -4.77 -6.59
C VAL A 34 -7.92 -4.81 -7.60
N THR A 35 -9.14 -4.99 -7.09
CA THR A 35 -10.35 -5.07 -7.94
C THR A 35 -11.12 -3.75 -7.96
N HIS A 36 -11.13 -3.06 -6.82
CA HIS A 36 -11.80 -1.78 -6.61
C HIS A 36 -10.94 -0.95 -5.66
N THR A 37 -10.93 0.37 -5.89
CA THR A 37 -10.28 1.35 -5.02
C THR A 37 -11.13 2.60 -4.95
N GLY A 38 -11.21 3.20 -3.76
CA GLY A 38 -11.72 4.55 -3.53
C GLY A 38 -10.63 5.60 -3.77
N VAL A 39 -11.05 6.87 -3.71
CA VAL A 39 -10.18 8.05 -3.69
C VAL A 39 -10.60 8.88 -2.49
N CYS A 40 -9.62 9.26 -1.68
CA CYS A 40 -9.81 10.04 -0.48
C CYS A 40 -9.05 11.36 -0.56
N HIS A 41 -9.37 12.29 0.34
CA HIS A 41 -8.69 13.57 0.42
C HIS A 41 -7.17 13.41 0.67
N THR A 42 -6.74 12.37 1.39
CA THR A 42 -5.30 12.10 1.60
C THR A 42 -4.58 11.87 0.27
N ASP A 43 -5.19 11.15 -0.67
CA ASP A 43 -4.59 10.96 -2.00
C ASP A 43 -4.46 12.30 -2.74
N ALA A 44 -5.49 13.15 -2.64
CA ALA A 44 -5.48 14.48 -3.25
C ALA A 44 -4.46 15.44 -2.60
N PHE A 45 -4.25 15.33 -1.28
CA PHE A 45 -3.28 16.12 -0.53
C PHE A 45 -1.83 15.75 -0.90
N THR A 46 -1.53 14.45 -1.03
CA THR A 46 -0.23 14.04 -1.55
C THR A 46 -0.08 14.47 -3.01
N LEU A 47 -1.10 14.27 -3.85
CA LEU A 47 -1.08 14.66 -5.27
C LEU A 47 -0.88 16.17 -5.47
N SER A 48 -1.39 17.03 -4.59
CA SER A 48 -1.22 18.49 -4.70
C SER A 48 0.24 18.92 -4.54
N GLY A 49 1.05 18.13 -3.83
CA GLY A 49 2.41 18.46 -3.42
C GLY A 49 2.50 19.20 -2.09
N ASP A 50 1.39 19.32 -1.35
CA ASP A 50 1.37 19.94 -0.02
C ASP A 50 1.82 18.97 1.08
N ASP A 51 1.84 17.67 0.80
CA ASP A 51 2.34 16.64 1.70
C ASP A 51 3.88 16.66 1.77
N PRO A 52 4.48 16.98 2.94
CA PRO A 52 5.93 16.98 3.09
C PRO A 52 6.57 15.58 2.98
N GLU A 53 5.79 14.51 3.11
CA GLU A 53 6.23 13.12 2.92
C GLU A 53 6.04 12.64 1.46
N GLY A 54 5.41 13.44 0.60
CA GLY A 54 5.11 13.07 -0.78
C GLY A 54 6.37 12.90 -1.64
N VAL A 55 6.52 11.71 -2.25
CA VAL A 55 7.62 11.40 -3.17
C VAL A 55 7.03 11.03 -4.54
N PHE A 56 7.57 11.61 -5.61
CA PHE A 56 7.13 11.35 -6.99
C PHE A 56 8.28 10.74 -7.82
N PRO A 57 8.00 9.86 -8.80
CA PRO A 57 6.68 9.37 -9.22
C PRO A 57 6.08 8.32 -8.27
N VAL A 58 4.74 8.29 -8.14
CA VAL A 58 4.04 7.40 -7.19
C VAL A 58 2.70 6.88 -7.74
N VAL A 59 2.33 5.67 -7.32
CA VAL A 59 0.96 5.14 -7.43
C VAL A 59 0.27 5.37 -6.09
N LEU A 60 -0.66 6.33 -6.06
CA LEU A 60 -1.44 6.67 -4.87
C LEU A 60 -2.53 5.62 -4.59
N GLY A 61 -3.36 5.86 -3.56
CA GLY A 61 -4.49 5.02 -3.21
C GLY A 61 -4.22 4.15 -1.98
N HIS A 62 -5.12 4.24 -1.01
CA HIS A 62 -5.02 3.51 0.27
C HIS A 62 -6.36 2.92 0.72
N GLU A 63 -7.40 3.02 -0.10
CA GLU A 63 -8.75 2.51 0.18
C GLU A 63 -9.14 1.49 -0.88
N GLY A 64 -8.69 0.24 -0.74
CA GLY A 64 -8.88 -0.78 -1.78
C GLY A 64 -9.29 -2.15 -1.27
N ALA A 65 -9.86 -2.95 -2.16
CA ALA A 65 -10.10 -4.37 -1.93
C ALA A 65 -9.67 -5.20 -3.13
N GLY A 66 -9.16 -6.40 -2.87
CA GLY A 66 -8.62 -7.25 -3.90
C GLY A 66 -8.56 -8.71 -3.52
N VAL A 67 -7.90 -9.47 -4.38
CA VAL A 67 -7.69 -10.91 -4.21
C VAL A 67 -6.19 -11.16 -4.18
N VAL A 68 -5.72 -11.95 -3.23
CA VAL A 68 -4.31 -12.36 -3.16
C VAL A 68 -3.97 -13.19 -4.39
N VAL A 69 -2.91 -12.80 -5.09
CA VAL A 69 -2.38 -13.50 -6.27
C VAL A 69 -1.25 -14.44 -5.87
N GLU A 70 -0.32 -13.94 -5.06
CA GLU A 70 0.89 -14.64 -4.65
C GLU A 70 1.33 -14.12 -3.28
N VAL A 71 2.00 -14.97 -2.52
CA VAL A 71 2.59 -14.62 -1.21
C VAL A 71 4.06 -14.98 -1.22
N GLY A 72 4.90 -14.13 -0.63
CA GLY A 72 6.31 -14.43 -0.50
C GLY A 72 6.63 -15.38 0.66
N GLU A 73 7.90 -15.74 0.79
CA GLU A 73 8.40 -16.63 1.84
C GLU A 73 7.94 -16.15 3.24
N GLY A 74 7.49 -17.09 4.08
CA GLY A 74 7.16 -16.84 5.48
C GLY A 74 5.78 -16.22 5.74
N VAL A 75 5.03 -15.83 4.70
CA VAL A 75 3.64 -15.39 4.86
C VAL A 75 2.75 -16.60 5.14
N THR A 76 2.04 -16.57 6.27
CA THR A 76 1.12 -17.64 6.71
C THR A 76 -0.29 -17.14 7.00
N SER A 77 -0.51 -15.83 7.09
CA SER A 77 -1.79 -15.21 7.46
C SER A 77 -2.80 -15.17 6.32
N VAL A 78 -2.35 -15.24 5.06
CA VAL A 78 -3.18 -15.26 3.86
C VAL A 78 -2.58 -16.20 2.82
N LYS A 79 -3.38 -16.61 1.82
CA LYS A 79 -2.94 -17.43 0.68
C LYS A 79 -3.58 -16.95 -0.63
N PRO A 80 -3.04 -17.35 -1.80
CA PRO A 80 -3.67 -17.05 -3.09
C PRO A 80 -5.17 -17.39 -3.12
N GLY A 81 -5.98 -16.47 -3.64
CA GLY A 81 -7.44 -16.57 -3.69
C GLY A 81 -8.18 -15.93 -2.52
N ASP A 82 -7.50 -15.58 -1.42
CA ASP A 82 -8.15 -14.88 -0.31
C ASP A 82 -8.55 -13.45 -0.72
N HIS A 83 -9.73 -13.02 -0.27
CA HIS A 83 -10.20 -11.64 -0.44
C HIS A 83 -9.64 -10.78 0.71
N VAL A 84 -9.03 -9.66 0.38
CA VAL A 84 -8.27 -8.84 1.33
C VAL A 84 -8.51 -7.34 1.13
N ILE A 85 -8.35 -6.59 2.22
CA ILE A 85 -8.26 -5.13 2.24
C ILE A 85 -6.83 -4.79 2.67
N PRO A 86 -6.02 -4.11 1.83
CA PRO A 86 -4.72 -3.59 2.27
C PRO A 86 -4.91 -2.51 3.33
N LEU A 87 -4.12 -2.55 4.39
CA LEU A 87 -4.19 -1.60 5.49
C LEU A 87 -2.95 -0.70 5.47
N TYR A 88 -3.15 0.62 5.41
CA TYR A 88 -2.04 1.57 5.53
C TYR A 88 -1.45 1.61 6.96
N THR A 89 -2.21 1.13 7.96
CA THR A 89 -1.74 0.91 9.33
C THR A 89 -1.54 -0.59 9.56
N ALA A 90 -0.32 -0.99 9.91
CA ALA A 90 0.01 -2.39 10.15
C ALA A 90 -0.48 -2.90 11.51
N GLU A 91 -0.41 -4.22 11.70
CA GLU A 91 -0.66 -4.87 13.00
C GLU A 91 0.23 -6.12 13.13
N CYS A 92 1.45 -5.96 13.68
CA CYS A 92 2.39 -7.09 13.78
C CYS A 92 2.13 -8.02 14.98
N GLY A 93 1.33 -7.61 15.97
CA GLY A 93 1.07 -8.38 17.19
C GLY A 93 2.23 -8.47 18.19
N GLU A 94 3.45 -8.06 17.81
CA GLU A 94 4.67 -8.31 18.60
C GLU A 94 5.34 -7.04 19.17
N CYS A 95 5.14 -5.88 18.53
CA CYS A 95 5.75 -4.64 19.02
C CYS A 95 5.09 -4.17 20.33
N GLU A 96 5.75 -3.27 21.06
CA GLU A 96 5.22 -2.71 22.31
C GLU A 96 3.82 -2.12 22.14
N PHE A 97 3.59 -1.41 21.03
CA PHE A 97 2.32 -0.77 20.72
C PHE A 97 1.19 -1.80 20.52
N CYS A 98 1.40 -2.83 19.70
CA CYS A 98 0.41 -3.89 19.49
C CYS A 98 0.10 -4.66 20.78
N ARG A 99 1.11 -4.92 21.63
CA ARG A 99 0.91 -5.65 22.90
C ARG A 99 0.32 -4.79 24.02
N SER A 100 0.27 -3.47 23.85
CA SER A 100 -0.12 -2.55 24.92
C SER A 100 -1.60 -2.61 25.32
N GLY A 101 -2.48 -3.01 24.39
CA GLY A 101 -3.94 -2.91 24.55
C GLY A 101 -4.48 -1.48 24.63
N LYS A 102 -3.67 -0.46 24.31
CA LYS A 102 -3.99 0.97 24.48
C LYS A 102 -3.96 1.78 23.19
N THR A 103 -3.49 1.19 22.09
CA THR A 103 -3.31 1.87 20.81
C THR A 103 -3.29 0.85 19.66
N ASN A 104 -3.59 1.32 18.45
CA ASN A 104 -3.48 0.56 17.19
C ASN A 104 -2.27 0.99 16.34
N LEU A 105 -1.39 1.86 16.86
CA LEU A 105 -0.28 2.43 16.11
C LEU A 105 0.92 1.48 16.05
N CYS A 106 0.82 0.42 15.25
CA CYS A 106 1.93 -0.50 15.04
C CYS A 106 3.15 0.21 14.43
N VAL A 107 4.34 -0.06 14.98
CA VAL A 107 5.60 0.56 14.54
C VAL A 107 6.45 -0.33 13.63
N ALA A 108 5.99 -1.54 13.29
CA ALA A 108 6.81 -2.54 12.60
C ALA A 108 7.27 -2.12 11.19
N VAL A 109 6.46 -1.32 10.48
CA VAL A 109 6.77 -0.82 9.13
C VAL A 109 6.87 0.71 9.11
N ARG A 110 7.06 1.34 10.29
CA ARG A 110 7.04 2.79 10.41
C ARG A 110 8.18 3.46 9.65
N GLU A 111 9.32 2.77 9.50
CA GLU A 111 10.47 3.29 8.77
C GLU A 111 10.21 3.46 7.27
N THR A 112 9.31 2.66 6.70
CA THR A 112 8.93 2.74 5.27
C THR A 112 7.64 3.53 5.04
N GLN A 113 6.77 3.65 6.04
CA GLN A 113 5.64 4.57 6.01
C GLN A 113 6.14 6.02 5.87
N GLY A 114 5.68 6.76 4.84
CA GLY A 114 6.04 8.16 4.61
C GLY A 114 7.30 8.37 3.75
N LYS A 115 7.80 7.32 3.06
CA LYS A 115 8.92 7.41 2.11
C LYS A 115 8.50 7.31 0.65
N GLY A 116 7.29 7.77 0.33
CA GLY A 116 6.64 7.63 -0.97
C GLY A 116 5.45 6.70 -0.89
#